data_AF-A0A9W7FG85-F1
#
_entry.id   AF-A0A9W7FG85-F1
#
_cell.length_a   1.000
_cell.length_b   1.000
_cell.length_c   1.000
_cell.angle_alpha   90.00
_cell.angle_beta   90.00
_cell.angle_gamma   90.00
#
_symmetry.space_group_name_H-M   'P 1'
#
loop_
_entity.id
_entity.type
_entity.pdbx_description
1 polymer ?
#
loop_
_entity_poly.entity_id
_entity_poly.type
_entity_poly.pdbx_seq_one_letter_code
_entity_poly.pdbx_strand_id
1 'polypeptide(L)'
;MDLEGGEESGNGFSGRLRSMTCADEEAANTLLAVIMSLTTPTHESSQGLQPLPHQLINSTFYLDKELCSNPHLEPTLPLEEDIAADLASYLPPHPNTNLYPMRTDGDGNCLLHSASLSMFGTHDRGNILRSLLTQLLSKSVLASTLETAWREAMIAEDSSLSSFGIPTLRTPQTLQKEYSNTLEIGAVDKSYLGSFHILSLSHIIRRPIIVYSSYFIYSKGGGELCVNTMRGVYLPLAIPPSACNKTPICLCFTSKVGGNCGHFTSLIYQKELTFLPLVDLEGRGLEVRYSEYLARGGGRGGGGEAAGGATTRKKQSSAVPSRKKLLASYMNIKIVNNMEMVIIPKENITMLKESENMERKFVGVAKSMFEEAEV
;
A
#
# COMPACT_ATOMS: atom_id res chain seq x y z
N MET A 1 6.37 47.75 64.29
CA MET A 1 5.00 47.87 64.82
C MET A 1 4.11 47.23 63.79
N ASP A 2 3.75 45.98 64.06
CA ASP A 2 2.38 45.45 64.08
C ASP A 2 1.40 45.92 62.99
N LEU A 3 0.52 45.10 62.41
CA LEU A 3 0.10 43.70 62.54
C LEU A 3 -0.94 43.49 61.41
N GLU A 4 -1.09 42.24 60.94
CA GLU A 4 -2.33 41.61 60.42
C GLU A 4 -3.00 42.18 59.13
N GLY A 5 -3.50 41.40 58.17
CA GLY A 5 -3.69 39.94 58.02
C GLY A 5 -4.47 39.64 56.72
N GLY A 6 -4.61 38.36 56.36
CA GLY A 6 -5.64 37.86 55.44
C GLY A 6 -5.16 37.13 54.17
N GLU A 7 -5.32 35.81 54.18
CA GLU A 7 -5.30 34.83 53.06
C GLU A 7 -6.34 35.20 51.95
N GLU A 8 -6.33 34.76 50.68
CA GLU A 8 -6.21 33.41 50.10
C GLU A 8 -5.89 33.44 48.58
N SER A 9 -5.14 32.42 48.14
CA SER A 9 -5.22 31.63 46.88
C SER A 9 -5.16 32.27 45.47
N GLY A 10 -4.22 31.77 44.65
CA GLY A 10 -4.18 31.97 43.20
C GLY A 10 -2.88 31.48 42.55
N ASN A 11 -2.73 30.17 42.36
CA ASN A 11 -1.56 29.53 41.76
C ASN A 11 -1.63 29.60 40.22
N GLY A 12 -0.62 30.19 39.57
CA GLY A 12 -0.48 30.24 38.10
C GLY A 12 0.99 30.15 37.69
N PHE A 13 1.43 28.94 37.33
CA PHE A 13 2.80 28.63 36.90
C PHE A 13 3.07 29.19 35.49
N SER A 14 4.02 30.12 35.37
CA SER A 14 4.61 30.57 34.10
C SER A 14 5.99 29.92 33.93
N GLY A 15 6.14 29.08 32.90
CA GLY A 15 7.39 28.40 32.55
C GLY A 15 7.97 28.91 31.23
N ARG A 16 9.12 29.58 31.33
CA ARG A 16 9.97 30.12 30.24
C ARG A 16 10.29 29.11 29.12
N LEU A 17 10.09 29.52 27.86
CA LEU A 17 10.75 28.94 26.68
C LEU A 17 12.26 29.28 26.69
N ARG A 18 13.12 28.28 26.41
CA ARG A 18 14.54 28.47 26.09
C ARG A 18 14.73 28.72 24.58
N SER A 19 15.60 29.66 24.23
CA SER A 19 16.01 29.99 22.85
C SER A 19 16.88 28.90 22.22
N MET A 20 16.65 28.61 20.94
CA MET A 20 17.45 27.69 20.09
C MET A 20 18.88 28.21 19.88
N THR A 21 19.83 27.30 19.62
CA THR A 21 21.25 27.63 19.43
C THR A 21 21.61 27.80 17.95
N CYS A 22 22.71 28.50 17.66
CA CYS A 22 23.20 28.80 16.30
C CYS A 22 23.40 27.54 15.43
N ALA A 23 23.71 26.39 16.04
CA ALA A 23 23.85 25.10 15.32
C ALA A 23 22.50 24.50 14.87
N ASP A 24 21.41 24.79 15.60
CA ASP A 24 20.05 24.38 15.21
C ASP A 24 19.54 25.21 14.02
N GLU A 25 19.99 26.46 13.92
CA GLU A 25 19.67 27.39 12.84
C GLU A 25 20.43 27.03 11.55
N GLU A 26 21.67 26.57 11.66
CA GLU A 26 22.48 26.11 10.52
C GLU A 26 21.95 24.76 9.94
N ALA A 27 21.47 23.85 10.79
CA ALA A 27 20.81 22.61 10.35
C ALA A 27 19.44 22.88 9.69
N ALA A 28 18.67 23.83 10.21
CA ALA A 28 17.41 24.28 9.62
C ALA A 28 17.62 24.98 8.26
N ASN A 29 18.65 25.82 8.15
CA ASN A 29 19.01 26.50 6.90
C ASN A 29 19.57 25.54 5.84
N THR A 30 20.28 24.48 6.25
CA THR A 30 20.74 23.42 5.34
C THR A 30 19.56 22.59 4.83
N LEU A 31 18.56 22.31 5.67
CA LEU A 31 17.32 21.63 5.26
C LEU A 31 16.49 22.50 4.31
N LEU A 32 16.41 23.82 4.57
CA LEU A 32 15.75 24.79 3.71
C LEU A 32 16.45 24.94 2.35
N ALA A 33 17.79 24.89 2.33
CA ALA A 33 18.56 24.90 1.08
C ALA A 33 18.35 23.61 0.27
N VAL A 34 18.22 22.46 0.93
CA VAL A 34 17.89 21.18 0.26
C VAL A 34 16.45 21.21 -0.28
N ILE A 35 15.49 21.74 0.48
CA ILE A 35 14.10 21.92 0.04
C ILE A 35 14.04 22.90 -1.14
N MET A 36 14.74 24.02 -1.08
CA MET A 36 14.79 25.00 -2.17
C MET A 36 15.52 24.47 -3.42
N SER A 37 16.49 23.57 -3.26
CA SER A 37 17.13 22.88 -4.39
C SER A 37 16.25 21.81 -5.03
N LEU A 38 15.22 21.33 -4.32
CA LEU A 38 14.21 20.39 -4.82
C LEU A 38 12.98 21.12 -5.42
N THR A 39 12.89 22.45 -5.25
CA THR A 39 11.79 23.28 -5.75
C THR A 39 12.23 24.32 -6.78
N THR A 40 13.48 24.29 -7.28
CA THR A 40 13.84 25.06 -8.47
C THR A 40 13.36 24.31 -9.71
N PRO A 41 12.37 24.82 -10.46
CA PRO A 41 12.01 24.21 -11.72
C PRO A 41 13.17 24.47 -12.68
N THR A 42 13.95 23.44 -13.01
CA THR A 42 14.68 23.43 -14.27
C THR A 42 13.63 23.52 -15.36
N HIS A 43 13.58 24.68 -16.02
CA HIS A 43 12.73 24.98 -17.15
C HIS A 43 12.85 23.88 -18.21
N GLU A 44 11.96 22.88 -18.17
CA GLU A 44 11.57 22.02 -19.28
C GLU A 44 10.42 21.09 -18.83
N SER A 45 9.20 21.49 -19.19
CA SER A 45 7.99 20.67 -19.38
C SER A 45 8.07 19.15 -19.07
N SER A 46 7.31 18.66 -18.08
CA SER A 46 6.76 17.30 -18.14
C SER A 46 5.50 17.12 -17.26
N GLN A 47 4.37 16.86 -17.92
CA GLN A 47 3.06 16.57 -17.34
C GLN A 47 3.02 15.17 -16.70
N GLY A 48 3.74 14.95 -15.60
CA GLY A 48 3.82 13.65 -14.93
C GLY A 48 3.60 13.75 -13.42
N LEU A 49 2.90 12.76 -12.85
CA LEU A 49 2.83 12.57 -11.40
C LEU A 49 4.25 12.42 -10.84
N GLN A 50 4.68 13.36 -10.01
CA GLN A 50 5.99 13.27 -9.34
C GLN A 50 5.97 12.08 -8.36
N PRO A 51 7.03 11.24 -8.34
CA PRO A 51 7.09 10.13 -7.40
C PRO A 51 7.23 10.63 -5.96
N LEU A 52 6.77 9.82 -5.02
CA LEU A 52 7.06 10.05 -3.61
C LEU A 52 8.58 10.14 -3.38
N PRO A 53 9.05 11.02 -2.48
CA PRO A 53 10.45 11.07 -2.09
C PRO A 53 11.00 9.69 -1.72
N HIS A 54 12.23 9.39 -2.16
CA HIS A 54 12.87 8.10 -1.93
C HIS A 54 12.93 7.69 -0.45
N GLN A 55 13.04 8.67 0.46
CA GLN A 55 12.98 8.44 1.89
C GLN A 55 11.63 7.84 2.33
N LEU A 56 10.51 8.36 1.81
CA LEU A 56 9.17 7.87 2.16
C LEU A 56 8.91 6.47 1.59
N ILE A 57 9.37 6.19 0.37
CA ILE A 57 9.28 4.87 -0.27
C ILE A 57 10.01 3.80 0.56
N ASN A 58 11.10 4.19 1.23
CA ASN A 58 11.92 3.27 2.03
C ASN A 58 11.51 3.16 3.50
N SER A 59 10.59 4.00 3.98
CA SER A 59 10.07 3.92 5.34
C SER A 59 9.24 2.66 5.57
N THR A 60 9.50 1.98 6.68
CA THR A 60 8.72 0.82 7.13
C THR A 60 8.56 0.92 8.64
N PHE A 61 7.31 1.07 9.09
CA PHE A 61 7.00 1.09 10.51
C PHE A 61 7.07 -0.33 11.08
N TYR A 62 7.60 -0.45 12.29
CA TYR A 62 7.69 -1.72 13.00
C TYR A 62 7.47 -1.51 14.50
N LEU A 63 7.12 -2.59 15.20
CA LEU A 63 7.03 -2.62 16.65
C LEU A 63 8.20 -3.41 17.25
N ASP A 64 8.80 -2.85 18.30
CA ASP A 64 9.79 -3.56 19.10
C ASP A 64 9.08 -4.61 19.98
N LYS A 65 9.69 -5.78 20.17
CA LYS A 65 9.12 -6.86 20.98
C LYS A 65 8.77 -6.39 22.39
N GLU A 66 9.61 -5.54 22.97
CA GLU A 66 9.43 -5.05 24.34
C GLU A 66 8.19 -4.16 24.48
N LEU A 67 7.84 -3.40 23.44
CA LEU A 67 6.60 -2.61 23.38
C LEU A 67 5.37 -3.51 23.34
N CYS A 68 5.42 -4.58 22.56
CA CYS A 68 4.32 -5.54 22.43
C CYS A 68 4.15 -6.45 23.66
N SER A 69 5.22 -6.69 24.41
CA SER A 69 5.20 -7.58 25.58
C SER A 69 4.93 -6.84 26.89
N ASN A 70 4.72 -5.52 26.85
CA ASN A 70 4.50 -4.71 28.03
C ASN A 70 2.99 -4.63 28.33
N PRO A 71 2.50 -5.29 29.40
CA PRO A 71 1.08 -5.33 29.73
C PRO A 71 0.49 -3.97 30.14
N HIS A 72 1.33 -2.96 30.39
CA HIS A 72 0.89 -1.59 30.63
C HIS A 72 0.73 -0.78 29.33
N LEU A 73 1.36 -1.21 28.23
CA LEU A 73 1.26 -0.60 26.90
C LEU A 73 0.35 -1.40 25.95
N GLU A 74 0.18 -2.71 26.14
CA GLU A 74 -0.84 -3.52 25.45
C GLU A 74 -2.24 -2.89 25.45
N PRO A 75 -2.77 -2.32 26.58
CA PRO A 75 -4.07 -1.67 26.61
C PRO A 75 -4.13 -0.37 25.78
N THR A 76 -2.98 0.18 25.38
CA THR A 76 -2.85 1.43 24.61
C THR A 76 -2.43 1.22 23.17
N LEU A 77 -1.79 0.08 22.85
CA LEU A 77 -1.51 -0.30 21.47
C LEU A 77 -2.83 -0.71 20.83
N PRO A 78 -3.24 -0.06 19.73
CA PRO A 78 -4.54 -0.33 19.16
C PRO A 78 -4.41 -1.59 18.29
N LEU A 79 -4.34 -2.77 18.89
CA LEU A 79 -4.29 -4.05 18.17
C LEU A 79 -5.70 -4.56 17.88
N GLU A 80 -5.91 -5.22 16.73
CA GLU A 80 -7.15 -5.92 16.39
C GLU A 80 -7.03 -7.41 16.72
N GLU A 81 -7.34 -7.80 17.96
CA GLU A 81 -7.20 -9.18 18.46
C GLU A 81 -7.94 -10.23 17.62
N ASP A 82 -9.14 -9.92 17.15
CA ASP A 82 -9.92 -10.77 16.25
C ASP A 82 -9.11 -11.16 15.00
N ILE A 83 -8.31 -10.23 14.48
CA ILE A 83 -7.52 -10.44 13.26
C ILE A 83 -6.28 -11.27 13.53
N ALA A 84 -5.73 -11.25 14.74
CA ALA A 84 -4.61 -12.13 15.09
C ALA A 84 -5.04 -13.61 15.01
N ALA A 85 -6.25 -13.92 15.49
CA ALA A 85 -6.83 -15.25 15.37
C ALA A 85 -7.09 -15.63 13.90
N ASP A 86 -7.67 -14.73 13.12
CA ASP A 86 -7.89 -14.92 11.69
C ASP A 86 -6.56 -15.19 10.94
N LEU A 87 -5.51 -14.42 11.23
CA LEU A 87 -4.21 -14.54 10.57
C LEU A 87 -3.57 -15.91 10.83
N ALA A 88 -3.72 -16.45 12.05
CA ALA A 88 -3.27 -17.80 12.38
C ALA A 88 -3.99 -18.89 11.57
N SER A 89 -5.20 -18.60 11.07
CA SER A 89 -5.95 -19.47 10.15
C SER A 89 -5.59 -19.27 8.67
N TYR A 90 -4.80 -18.25 8.32
CA TYR A 90 -4.40 -17.96 6.94
C TYR A 90 -2.94 -18.31 6.65
N LEU A 91 -2.08 -18.20 7.66
CA LEU A 91 -0.63 -18.30 7.51
C LEU A 91 -0.03 -19.52 8.21
N PRO A 92 0.94 -20.20 7.59
CA PRO A 92 1.65 -21.27 8.26
C PRO A 92 2.41 -20.73 9.47
N PRO A 93 2.38 -21.44 10.62
CA PRO A 93 3.07 -20.99 11.81
C PRO A 93 4.59 -21.00 11.56
N HIS A 94 5.26 -19.89 11.89
CA HIS A 94 6.70 -19.80 11.81
C HIS A 94 7.24 -18.86 12.90
N PRO A 95 8.30 -19.26 13.64
CA PRO A 95 8.76 -18.51 14.83
C PRO A 95 9.26 -17.09 14.54
N ASN A 96 9.58 -16.80 13.27
CA ASN A 96 10.14 -15.51 12.80
C ASN A 96 9.23 -14.77 11.81
N THR A 97 7.90 -14.98 11.86
CA THR A 97 6.88 -14.31 11.03
C THR A 97 5.89 -13.50 11.87
N ASN A 98 6.33 -12.92 12.99
CA ASN A 98 5.43 -12.22 13.91
C ASN A 98 4.97 -10.88 13.33
N LEU A 99 3.68 -10.81 13.01
CA LEU A 99 2.99 -9.64 12.50
C LEU A 99 1.97 -9.15 13.54
N TYR A 100 1.86 -7.84 13.70
CA TYR A 100 0.90 -7.21 14.61
C TYR A 100 -0.21 -6.52 13.81
N PRO A 101 -1.48 -6.95 13.95
CA PRO A 101 -2.60 -6.29 13.30
C PRO A 101 -2.92 -4.97 14.01
N MET A 102 -2.55 -3.85 13.40
CA MET A 102 -2.84 -2.52 13.94
C MET A 102 -4.22 -2.04 13.50
N ARG A 103 -4.98 -1.58 14.48
CA ARG A 103 -6.30 -0.97 14.32
C ARG A 103 -6.28 0.07 13.23
N THR A 104 -7.10 -0.19 12.24
CA THR A 104 -7.26 0.69 11.09
C THR A 104 -8.66 1.29 11.17
N ASP A 105 -8.78 2.59 10.92
CA ASP A 105 -10.09 3.26 10.92
C ASP A 105 -10.93 2.69 9.75
N GLY A 106 -12.15 2.27 10.05
CA GLY A 106 -13.11 1.67 9.11
C GLY A 106 -14.04 2.70 8.46
N ASP A 107 -13.52 3.86 8.07
CA ASP A 107 -14.31 4.97 7.52
C ASP A 107 -14.47 4.93 5.99
N GLY A 108 -14.09 3.81 5.36
CA GLY A 108 -14.05 3.63 3.91
C GLY A 108 -12.67 3.91 3.27
N ASN A 109 -11.73 4.52 4.00
CA ASN A 109 -10.33 4.72 3.57
C ASN A 109 -9.37 3.66 4.14
N CYS A 110 -9.88 2.56 4.69
CA CYS A 110 -9.08 1.58 5.44
C CYS A 110 -7.85 1.06 4.65
N LEU A 111 -7.94 0.81 3.34
CA LEU A 111 -6.78 0.43 2.52
C LEU A 111 -5.61 1.43 2.63
N LEU A 112 -5.93 2.72 2.51
CA LEU A 112 -4.95 3.80 2.49
C LEU A 112 -4.43 4.08 3.90
N HIS A 113 -5.31 4.02 4.90
CA HIS A 113 -4.93 4.05 6.30
C HIS A 113 -3.97 2.92 6.65
N SER A 114 -4.26 1.66 6.25
CA SER A 114 -3.39 0.53 6.57
C SER A 114 -2.02 0.65 5.91
N ALA A 115 -1.96 1.10 4.64
CA ALA A 115 -0.67 1.31 3.98
C ALA A 115 0.14 2.44 4.62
N SER A 116 -0.52 3.55 4.97
CA SER A 116 0.11 4.66 5.70
C SER A 116 0.61 4.21 7.08
N LEU A 117 -0.16 3.41 7.82
CA LEU A 117 0.27 2.81 9.08
C LEU A 117 1.50 1.90 8.88
N SER A 118 1.50 1.05 7.85
CA SER A 118 2.63 0.17 7.51
C SER A 118 3.92 0.93 7.20
N MET A 119 3.83 2.11 6.60
CA MET A 119 5.00 2.90 6.20
C MET A 119 5.44 3.91 7.26
N PHE A 120 4.49 4.56 7.92
CA PHE A 120 4.71 5.77 8.71
C PHE A 120 4.18 5.69 10.14
N GLY A 121 3.42 4.65 10.49
CA GLY A 121 2.82 4.51 11.82
C GLY A 121 1.60 5.40 12.06
N THR A 122 1.08 6.09 11.04
CA THR A 122 -0.09 6.97 11.13
C THR A 122 -1.10 6.70 10.02
N HIS A 123 -2.38 6.99 10.29
CA HIS A 123 -3.46 6.92 9.30
C HIS A 123 -3.32 8.03 8.23
N ASP A 124 -3.70 7.75 6.99
CA ASP A 124 -3.83 8.75 5.90
C ASP A 124 -4.98 9.76 6.13
N ARG A 125 -4.96 10.53 7.22
CA ARG A 125 -6.03 11.48 7.57
C ARG A 125 -6.12 12.67 6.60
N GLY A 126 -5.04 12.93 5.87
CA GLY A 126 -4.98 13.98 4.85
C GLY A 126 -5.48 13.55 3.48
N ASN A 127 -5.93 12.31 3.28
CA ASN A 127 -6.32 11.75 1.97
C ASN A 127 -5.21 11.90 0.89
N ILE A 128 -3.96 11.84 1.32
CA ILE A 128 -2.79 12.09 0.46
C ILE A 128 -2.63 10.92 -0.49
N LEU A 129 -2.66 9.69 0.04
CA LEU A 129 -2.56 8.49 -0.78
C LEU A 129 -3.78 8.35 -1.69
N ARG A 130 -4.96 8.81 -1.24
CA ARG A 130 -6.18 8.81 -2.08
C ARG A 130 -6.03 9.73 -3.29
N SER A 131 -5.56 10.95 -3.07
CA SER A 131 -5.33 11.90 -4.16
C SER A 131 -4.28 11.40 -5.14
N LEU A 132 -3.16 10.87 -4.64
CA LEU A 132 -2.12 10.28 -5.49
C LEU A 132 -2.67 9.10 -6.31
N LEU A 133 -3.57 8.30 -5.74
CA LEU A 133 -4.22 7.21 -6.44
C LEU A 133 -5.09 7.70 -7.59
N THR A 134 -5.91 8.71 -7.35
CA THR A 134 -6.75 9.31 -8.40
C THR A 134 -5.88 9.92 -9.50
N GLN A 135 -4.85 10.68 -9.12
CA GLN A 135 -3.92 11.29 -10.09
C GLN A 135 -3.13 10.25 -10.90
N LEU A 136 -2.70 9.15 -10.28
CA LEU A 136 -2.03 8.05 -10.97
C LEU A 136 -2.93 7.48 -12.05
N LEU A 137 -4.19 7.21 -11.72
CA LEU A 137 -5.13 6.56 -12.63
C LEU A 137 -5.68 7.47 -13.71
N SER A 138 -5.76 8.79 -13.48
CA SER A 138 -6.36 9.73 -14.44
C SER A 138 -5.34 10.57 -15.24
N LYS A 139 -4.16 10.86 -14.67
CA LYS A 139 -3.22 11.87 -15.21
C LYS A 139 -1.80 11.34 -15.45
N SER A 140 -1.45 10.15 -14.97
CA SER A 140 -0.08 9.65 -15.10
C SER A 140 0.20 8.95 -16.43
N VAL A 141 1.48 8.89 -16.80
CA VAL A 141 1.97 8.06 -17.91
C VAL A 141 1.72 6.56 -17.70
N LEU A 142 1.49 6.11 -16.46
CA LEU A 142 1.22 4.72 -16.13
C LEU A 142 -0.27 4.35 -16.27
N ALA A 143 -1.17 5.33 -16.36
CA ALA A 143 -2.63 5.12 -16.37
C ALA A 143 -3.06 4.10 -17.44
N SER A 144 -2.61 4.25 -18.68
CA SER A 144 -2.95 3.34 -19.79
C SER A 144 -2.41 1.92 -19.59
N THR A 145 -1.24 1.80 -18.95
CA THR A 145 -0.66 0.48 -18.62
C THR A 145 -1.46 -0.20 -17.51
N LEU A 146 -1.87 0.55 -16.49
CA LEU A 146 -2.71 0.04 -15.40
C LEU A 146 -4.12 -0.31 -15.86
N GLU A 147 -4.72 0.47 -16.76
CA GLU A 147 -5.98 0.13 -17.43
C GLU A 147 -5.85 -1.19 -18.19
N THR A 148 -4.76 -1.37 -18.94
CA THR A 148 -4.48 -2.62 -19.64
C THR A 148 -4.35 -3.77 -18.64
N ALA A 149 -3.61 -3.59 -17.54
CA ALA A 149 -3.47 -4.58 -16.49
C ALA A 149 -4.83 -4.99 -15.89
N TRP A 150 -5.68 -4.01 -15.56
CA TRP A 150 -7.03 -4.24 -15.07
C TRP A 150 -7.87 -5.03 -16.06
N ARG A 151 -7.91 -4.60 -17.32
CA ARG A 151 -8.74 -5.20 -18.36
C ARG A 151 -8.35 -6.65 -18.63
N GLU A 152 -7.05 -6.93 -18.74
CA GLU A 152 -6.56 -8.29 -18.99
C GLU A 152 -6.86 -9.22 -17.81
N ALA A 153 -6.82 -8.72 -16.56
CA ALA A 153 -7.22 -9.50 -15.40
C ALA A 153 -8.73 -9.83 -15.41
N MET A 154 -9.60 -8.88 -15.79
CA MET A 154 -11.05 -9.15 -15.92
C MET A 154 -11.34 -10.18 -17.02
N ILE A 155 -10.65 -10.09 -18.16
CA ILE A 155 -10.78 -11.07 -19.25
C ILE A 155 -10.30 -12.45 -18.81
N ALA A 156 -9.20 -12.53 -18.05
CA ALA A 156 -8.67 -13.79 -17.54
C ALA A 156 -9.62 -14.44 -16.52
N GLU A 157 -10.23 -13.64 -15.65
CA GLU A 157 -11.28 -14.09 -14.73
C GLU A 157 -12.47 -14.69 -15.50
N ASP A 158 -13.01 -13.96 -16.49
CA ASP A 158 -14.11 -14.47 -17.32
C ASP A 158 -13.74 -15.75 -18.09
N SER A 159 -12.50 -15.82 -18.58
CA SER A 159 -11.99 -17.00 -19.28
C SER A 159 -11.91 -18.20 -18.34
N SER A 160 -11.53 -17.99 -17.08
CA SER A 160 -11.53 -19.06 -16.07
C SER A 160 -12.94 -19.59 -15.81
N LEU A 161 -13.95 -18.72 -15.75
CA LEU A 161 -15.36 -19.10 -15.57
C LEU A 161 -15.91 -19.85 -16.78
N SER A 162 -15.48 -19.49 -18.00
CA SER A 162 -15.87 -20.19 -19.22
C SER A 162 -15.48 -21.67 -19.22
N SER A 163 -14.38 -22.02 -18.54
CA SER A 163 -13.95 -23.42 -18.38
C SER A 163 -14.93 -24.24 -17.53
N PHE A 164 -15.78 -23.59 -16.74
CA PHE A 164 -16.87 -24.19 -15.97
C PHE A 164 -18.22 -24.10 -16.68
N GLY A 165 -18.25 -23.73 -17.97
CA GLY A 165 -19.48 -23.60 -18.76
C GLY A 165 -20.28 -22.33 -18.49
N ILE A 166 -19.71 -21.37 -17.76
CA ILE A 166 -20.34 -20.06 -17.50
C ILE A 166 -19.96 -19.11 -18.65
N PRO A 167 -20.93 -18.60 -19.42
CA PRO A 167 -20.61 -17.73 -20.56
C PRO A 167 -19.96 -16.43 -20.11
N THR A 168 -18.96 -15.97 -20.88
CA THR A 168 -18.34 -14.66 -20.70
C THR A 168 -19.37 -13.56 -20.99
N LEU A 169 -19.68 -12.75 -19.98
CA LEU A 169 -20.71 -11.71 -20.08
C LEU A 169 -20.14 -10.34 -20.47
N ARG A 170 -18.85 -10.09 -20.22
CA ARG A 170 -18.28 -8.76 -20.43
C ARG A 170 -18.00 -8.50 -21.91
N THR A 171 -18.47 -7.35 -22.40
CA THR A 171 -18.17 -6.80 -23.71
C THR A 171 -17.14 -5.67 -23.57
N PRO A 172 -16.52 -5.18 -24.68
CA PRO A 172 -15.66 -4.01 -24.61
C PRO A 172 -16.36 -2.79 -23.98
N GLN A 173 -17.66 -2.62 -24.22
CA GLN A 173 -18.45 -1.52 -23.65
C GLN A 173 -18.70 -1.70 -22.16
N THR A 174 -19.02 -2.91 -21.69
CA THR A 174 -19.22 -3.14 -20.24
C THR A 174 -17.90 -3.05 -19.49
N LEU A 175 -16.80 -3.55 -20.06
CA LEU A 175 -15.45 -3.37 -19.50
C LEU A 175 -15.10 -1.90 -19.34
N GLN A 176 -15.33 -1.08 -20.38
CA GLN A 176 -15.07 0.36 -20.29
C GLN A 176 -15.89 1.00 -19.16
N LYS A 177 -17.18 0.66 -19.06
CA LYS A 177 -18.07 1.17 -18.02
C LYS A 177 -17.62 0.73 -16.62
N GLU A 178 -17.27 -0.54 -16.43
CA GLU A 178 -16.76 -1.08 -15.17
C GLU A 178 -15.44 -0.41 -14.77
N TYR A 179 -14.55 -0.14 -15.72
CA TYR A 179 -13.32 0.60 -15.47
C TYR A 179 -13.61 2.03 -15.04
N SER A 180 -14.47 2.75 -15.76
CA SER A 180 -14.89 4.11 -15.38
C SER A 180 -15.48 4.16 -13.96
N ASN A 181 -16.38 3.23 -13.62
CA ASN A 181 -16.92 3.11 -12.26
C ASN A 181 -15.80 2.87 -11.23
N THR A 182 -14.81 2.05 -11.56
CA THR A 182 -13.65 1.80 -10.69
C THR A 182 -12.87 3.09 -10.44
N LEU A 183 -12.65 3.93 -11.46
CA LEU A 183 -12.00 5.23 -11.32
C LEU A 183 -12.81 6.20 -10.44
N GLU A 184 -14.12 6.25 -10.65
CA GLU A 184 -15.04 7.08 -9.84
C GLU A 184 -14.99 6.68 -8.36
N ILE A 185 -15.03 5.38 -8.05
CA ILE A 185 -14.89 4.86 -6.67
C ILE A 185 -13.56 5.30 -6.05
N GLY A 186 -12.46 5.28 -6.81
CA GLY A 186 -11.17 5.78 -6.36
C GLY A 186 -11.19 7.26 -5.96
N ALA A 187 -11.93 8.07 -6.73
CA ALA A 187 -12.00 9.53 -6.56
C ALA A 187 -12.99 9.99 -5.47
N VAL A 188 -14.06 9.24 -5.20
CA VAL A 188 -15.09 9.62 -4.21
C VAL A 188 -14.58 9.35 -2.80
N ASP A 189 -14.54 10.40 -1.96
CA ASP A 189 -14.12 10.27 -0.55
C ASP A 189 -14.90 9.17 0.19
N LYS A 190 -14.19 8.43 1.03
CA LYS A 190 -14.70 7.30 1.84
C LYS A 190 -15.38 6.16 1.07
N SER A 191 -15.27 6.10 -0.26
CA SER A 191 -15.72 4.92 -1.01
C SER A 191 -14.77 3.74 -0.83
N TYR A 192 -15.32 2.53 -0.65
CA TYR A 192 -14.53 1.31 -0.47
C TYR A 192 -13.70 0.97 -1.71
N LEU A 193 -12.42 0.69 -1.49
CA LEU A 193 -11.46 0.40 -2.55
C LEU A 193 -11.29 -1.11 -2.77
N GLY A 194 -11.42 -1.55 -4.03
CA GLY A 194 -11.15 -2.94 -4.45
C GLY A 194 -9.69 -3.27 -4.76
N SER A 195 -9.44 -4.50 -5.22
CA SER A 195 -8.10 -5.06 -5.51
C SER A 195 -7.28 -4.26 -6.53
N PHE A 196 -7.93 -3.64 -7.52
CA PHE A 196 -7.23 -2.78 -8.48
C PHE A 196 -6.60 -1.56 -7.81
N HIS A 197 -7.24 -1.00 -6.79
CA HIS A 197 -6.69 0.12 -6.05
C HIS A 197 -5.46 -0.29 -5.22
N ILE A 198 -5.38 -1.55 -4.79
CA ILE A 198 -4.18 -2.11 -4.15
C ILE A 198 -3.03 -2.16 -5.16
N LEU A 199 -3.31 -2.61 -6.39
CA LEU A 199 -2.32 -2.57 -7.48
C LEU A 199 -1.84 -1.14 -7.73
N SER A 200 -2.76 -0.18 -7.88
CA SER A 200 -2.44 1.24 -8.07
C SER A 200 -1.59 1.78 -6.93
N LEU A 201 -1.97 1.49 -5.68
CA LEU A 201 -1.23 1.88 -4.50
C LEU A 201 0.20 1.35 -4.53
N SER A 202 0.41 0.08 -4.89
CA SER A 202 1.76 -0.51 -5.03
C SER A 202 2.67 0.27 -5.98
N HIS A 203 2.09 0.88 -7.03
CA HIS A 203 2.82 1.73 -7.98
C HIS A 203 3.12 3.12 -7.42
N ILE A 204 2.21 3.71 -6.63
CA ILE A 204 2.43 4.99 -5.94
C ILE A 204 3.60 4.87 -4.97
N ILE A 205 3.57 3.84 -4.12
CA ILE A 205 4.60 3.62 -3.09
C ILE A 205 5.82 2.86 -3.62
N ARG A 206 5.81 2.48 -4.91
CA ARG A 206 6.87 1.72 -5.61
C ARG A 206 7.35 0.50 -4.83
N ARG A 207 6.41 -0.26 -4.28
CA ARG A 207 6.69 -1.30 -3.29
C ARG A 207 5.68 -2.43 -3.41
N PRO A 208 6.09 -3.71 -3.29
CA PRO A 208 5.18 -4.83 -3.23
C PRO A 208 4.19 -4.71 -2.07
N ILE A 209 2.93 -5.09 -2.29
CA ILE A 209 1.91 -5.22 -1.25
C ILE A 209 1.50 -6.68 -1.17
N ILE A 210 1.56 -7.27 0.02
CA ILE A 210 1.05 -8.62 0.29
C ILE A 210 -0.23 -8.49 1.09
N VAL A 211 -1.32 -9.05 0.57
CA VAL A 211 -2.61 -9.10 1.25
C VAL A 211 -2.90 -10.53 1.67
N TYR A 212 -2.87 -10.77 2.98
CA TYR A 212 -3.32 -12.02 3.58
C TYR A 212 -4.81 -11.96 3.87
N SER A 213 -5.49 -13.07 3.62
CA SER A 213 -6.92 -13.21 3.87
C SER A 213 -7.31 -14.69 3.72
N SER A 214 -8.56 -15.00 4.05
CA SER A 214 -9.17 -16.28 3.72
C SER A 214 -9.15 -16.54 2.21
N TYR A 215 -9.11 -17.81 1.80
CA TYR A 215 -9.19 -18.18 0.39
C TYR A 215 -10.57 -17.83 -0.20
N PHE A 216 -11.65 -18.07 0.56
CA PHE A 216 -13.02 -17.77 0.18
C PHE A 216 -13.60 -16.61 0.99
N ILE A 217 -14.54 -15.89 0.39
CA ILE A 217 -15.50 -15.03 1.10
C ILE A 217 -16.65 -15.92 1.56
N TYR A 218 -17.08 -15.77 2.80
CA TYR A 218 -18.13 -16.60 3.40
C TYR A 218 -19.45 -15.83 3.52
N SER A 219 -20.55 -16.55 3.35
CA SER A 219 -21.92 -16.06 3.52
C SER A 219 -22.32 -15.91 4.99
N LYS A 220 -23.48 -15.30 5.23
CA LYS A 220 -24.14 -15.28 6.56
C LYS A 220 -24.31 -16.65 7.21
N GLY A 221 -24.47 -17.70 6.41
CA GLY A 221 -24.58 -19.08 6.90
C GLY A 221 -23.25 -19.81 7.04
N GLY A 222 -22.10 -19.15 6.82
CA GLY A 222 -20.78 -19.76 6.86
C GLY A 222 -20.37 -20.54 5.60
N GLY A 223 -21.26 -20.67 4.60
CA GLY A 223 -20.93 -21.29 3.32
C GLY A 223 -20.06 -20.40 2.44
N GLU A 224 -19.16 -20.99 1.66
CA GLU A 224 -18.30 -20.31 0.69
C GLU A 224 -19.14 -19.65 -0.41
N LEU A 225 -18.92 -18.36 -0.67
CA LEU A 225 -19.62 -17.59 -1.72
C LEU A 225 -18.80 -17.50 -3.00
N CYS A 226 -17.57 -17.03 -2.87
CA CYS A 226 -16.65 -16.82 -3.99
C CYS A 226 -15.21 -16.78 -3.49
N VAL A 227 -14.26 -16.93 -4.42
CA VAL A 227 -12.84 -16.75 -4.13
C VAL A 227 -12.59 -15.29 -3.74
N ASN A 228 -11.75 -15.09 -2.73
CA ASN A 228 -11.38 -13.77 -2.27
C ASN A 228 -10.36 -13.11 -3.21
N THR A 229 -10.84 -12.18 -4.03
CA THR A 229 -10.03 -11.50 -5.06
C THR A 229 -9.09 -10.42 -4.51
N MET A 230 -9.18 -10.10 -3.21
CA MET A 230 -8.30 -9.15 -2.52
C MET A 230 -7.00 -9.80 -2.08
N ARG A 231 -7.04 -11.10 -1.77
CA ARG A 231 -5.89 -11.91 -1.37
C ARG A 231 -4.85 -12.01 -2.49
N GLY A 232 -3.57 -11.89 -2.14
CA GLY A 232 -2.47 -12.12 -3.08
C GLY A 232 -1.32 -11.12 -2.93
N VAL A 233 -0.44 -11.12 -3.94
CA VAL A 233 0.73 -10.25 -4.05
C VAL A 233 0.50 -9.26 -5.18
N TYR A 234 0.63 -7.97 -4.87
CA TYR A 234 0.51 -6.87 -5.82
C TYR A 234 1.90 -6.27 -6.04
N LEU A 235 2.37 -6.35 -7.28
CA LEU A 235 3.69 -5.86 -7.66
C LEU A 235 3.55 -4.61 -8.55
N PRO A 236 4.45 -3.62 -8.41
CA PRO A 236 4.48 -2.45 -9.29
C PRO A 236 5.08 -2.80 -10.66
N LEU A 237 4.44 -3.73 -11.39
CA LEU A 237 4.99 -4.37 -12.59
C LEU A 237 5.26 -3.40 -13.76
N ALA A 238 4.65 -2.21 -13.75
CA ALA A 238 4.91 -1.16 -14.73
C ALA A 238 6.15 -0.30 -14.39
N ILE A 239 6.81 -0.54 -13.27
CA ILE A 239 8.00 0.19 -12.80
C ILE A 239 9.18 -0.78 -12.73
N PRO A 240 10.36 -0.43 -13.27
CA PRO A 240 11.52 -1.32 -13.20
C PRO A 240 11.85 -1.75 -11.75
N PRO A 241 12.17 -3.03 -11.48
CA PRO A 241 12.42 -3.51 -10.11
C PRO A 241 13.56 -2.77 -9.39
N SER A 242 14.51 -2.20 -10.13
CA SER A 242 15.60 -1.37 -9.58
C SER A 242 15.14 -0.03 -9.00
N ALA A 243 13.94 0.43 -9.35
CA ALA A 243 13.32 1.65 -8.85
C ALA A 243 12.27 1.37 -7.76
N CYS A 244 12.20 0.13 -7.25
CA CYS A 244 11.24 -0.30 -6.25
C CYS A 244 11.92 -0.73 -4.95
N ASN A 245 11.26 -0.46 -3.83
CA ASN A 245 11.65 -1.04 -2.55
C ASN A 245 11.27 -2.52 -2.52
N LYS A 246 12.22 -3.39 -2.19
CA LYS A 246 12.03 -4.85 -2.17
C LYS A 246 11.41 -5.40 -0.89
N THR A 247 11.36 -4.61 0.17
CA THR A 247 10.61 -4.95 1.38
C THR A 247 9.13 -4.76 1.05
N PRO A 248 8.23 -5.75 1.18
CA PRO A 248 6.80 -5.54 0.95
C PRO A 248 6.17 -4.67 2.04
N ILE A 249 4.91 -4.22 1.88
CA ILE A 249 4.03 -3.94 3.02
C ILE A 249 3.03 -5.09 3.16
N CYS A 250 2.57 -5.37 4.37
CA CYS A 250 1.66 -6.48 4.65
C CYS A 250 0.33 -5.95 5.18
N LEU A 251 -0.75 -6.43 4.57
CA LEU A 251 -2.11 -6.09 4.94
C LEU A 251 -2.89 -7.38 5.22
N CYS A 252 -3.84 -7.31 6.14
CA CYS A 252 -4.89 -8.29 6.26
C CYS A 252 -6.16 -7.72 5.65
N PHE A 253 -6.88 -8.52 4.87
CA PHE A 253 -8.25 -8.20 4.48
C PHE A 253 -9.19 -9.15 5.20
N THR A 254 -10.21 -8.62 5.87
CA THR A 254 -11.27 -9.42 6.50
C THR A 254 -12.62 -9.00 5.95
N SER A 255 -13.46 -9.99 5.64
CA SER A 255 -14.86 -9.76 5.28
C SER A 255 -15.71 -10.38 6.37
N LYS A 256 -16.13 -9.56 7.36
CA LYS A 256 -16.92 -10.07 8.48
C LYS A 256 -18.35 -10.37 8.01
N VAL A 257 -18.78 -11.58 8.33
CA VAL A 257 -20.12 -12.08 8.08
C VAL A 257 -21.13 -11.31 8.94
N GLY A 258 -22.10 -10.61 8.34
CA GLY A 258 -23.23 -10.04 9.11
C GLY A 258 -23.70 -8.64 8.74
N GLY A 259 -22.92 -7.85 7.99
CA GLY A 259 -23.33 -6.50 7.59
C GLY A 259 -22.23 -5.43 7.63
N ASN A 260 -21.01 -5.78 8.05
CA ASN A 260 -19.87 -4.88 7.88
C ASN A 260 -19.23 -5.12 6.51
N CYS A 261 -18.95 -4.03 5.81
CA CYS A 261 -18.14 -4.03 4.60
C CYS A 261 -16.75 -4.61 4.88
N GLY A 262 -16.06 -5.12 3.84
CA GLY A 262 -14.70 -5.62 3.99
C GLY A 262 -13.76 -4.58 4.59
N HIS A 263 -12.82 -5.01 5.43
CA HIS A 263 -11.91 -4.15 6.17
C HIS A 263 -10.46 -4.52 5.90
N PHE A 264 -9.62 -3.51 5.72
CA PHE A 264 -8.18 -3.67 5.65
C PHE A 264 -7.55 -3.31 6.99
N THR A 265 -6.61 -4.13 7.42
CA THR A 265 -5.85 -3.94 8.64
C THR A 265 -4.37 -4.00 8.31
N SER A 266 -3.60 -3.06 8.85
CA SER A 266 -2.15 -3.03 8.70
C SER A 266 -1.50 -4.17 9.49
N LEU A 267 -0.60 -4.94 8.88
CA LEU A 267 0.18 -5.97 9.55
C LEU A 267 1.60 -5.48 9.75
N ILE A 268 1.86 -4.93 10.92
CA ILE A 268 3.14 -4.32 11.26
C ILE A 268 4.17 -5.37 11.61
N TYR A 269 5.40 -5.16 11.15
CA TYR A 269 6.50 -6.04 11.43
C TYR A 269 6.87 -5.97 12.90
N GLN A 270 7.08 -7.13 13.51
CA GLN A 270 7.97 -7.18 14.66
C GLN A 270 9.40 -6.91 14.19
N LYS A 271 10.17 -6.14 14.95
CA LYS A 271 11.58 -5.83 14.65
C LYS A 271 12.44 -7.06 14.33
N GLU A 272 12.21 -8.18 15.02
CA GLU A 272 12.97 -9.42 14.82
C GLU A 272 12.44 -10.28 13.65
N LEU A 273 11.33 -9.86 13.01
CA LEU A 273 10.75 -10.57 11.87
C LEU A 273 11.81 -10.73 10.78
N THR A 274 11.96 -11.96 10.32
CA THR A 274 12.99 -12.31 9.33
C THR A 274 12.36 -12.83 8.04
N PHE A 275 11.18 -13.46 8.15
CA PHE A 275 10.52 -14.10 7.03
C PHE A 275 9.05 -13.68 6.93
N LEU A 276 8.52 -13.66 5.72
CA LEU A 276 7.09 -13.57 5.43
C LEU A 276 6.69 -14.70 4.48
N PRO A 277 5.65 -15.48 4.78
CA PRO A 277 5.20 -16.54 3.90
C PRO A 277 4.54 -15.98 2.63
N LEU A 278 4.91 -16.52 1.47
CA LEU A 278 4.20 -16.32 0.20
C LEU A 278 3.32 -17.52 -0.15
N VAL A 279 2.94 -18.31 0.86
CA VAL A 279 2.10 -19.50 0.75
C VAL A 279 1.01 -19.47 1.82
N ASP A 280 -0.08 -20.19 1.59
CA ASP A 280 -1.09 -20.46 2.63
C ASP A 280 -0.77 -21.69 3.48
N LEU A 281 -1.69 -22.02 4.41
CA LEU A 281 -1.62 -23.21 5.26
C LEU A 281 -1.45 -24.53 4.51
N GLU A 282 -1.93 -24.61 3.27
CA GLU A 282 -1.80 -25.80 2.42
C GLU A 282 -0.50 -25.78 1.59
N GLY A 283 0.34 -24.76 1.77
CA GLY A 283 1.57 -24.57 1.00
C GLY A 283 1.32 -24.03 -0.42
N ARG A 284 0.09 -23.62 -0.76
CA ARG A 284 -0.22 -23.05 -2.07
C ARG A 284 0.28 -21.61 -2.12
N GLY A 285 1.02 -21.28 -3.18
CA GLY A 285 1.56 -19.94 -3.37
C GLY A 285 0.48 -18.88 -3.52
N LEU A 286 0.66 -17.74 -2.85
CA LEU A 286 -0.16 -16.55 -3.07
C LEU A 286 -0.03 -16.09 -4.52
N GLU A 287 -1.16 -15.79 -5.16
CA GLU A 287 -1.24 -15.34 -6.54
C GLU A 287 -0.56 -13.98 -6.72
N VAL A 288 0.14 -13.79 -7.85
CA VAL A 288 0.59 -12.44 -8.26
C VAL A 288 -0.53 -11.84 -9.11
N ARG A 289 -1.25 -10.88 -8.52
CA ARG A 289 -2.44 -10.27 -9.11
C ARG A 289 -2.05 -9.37 -10.28
N TYR A 290 -2.90 -9.32 -11.30
CA TYR A 290 -2.76 -8.43 -12.47
C TYR A 290 -1.46 -8.63 -13.27
N SER A 291 -0.95 -9.86 -13.36
CA SER A 291 0.25 -10.17 -14.15
C SER A 291 -0.05 -10.62 -15.59
N GLU A 292 -1.33 -10.80 -15.92
CA GLU A 292 -1.82 -11.36 -17.18
C GLU A 292 -1.45 -10.49 -18.39
N TYR A 293 -1.42 -9.17 -18.21
CA TYR A 293 -1.09 -8.24 -19.30
C TYR A 293 0.35 -8.40 -19.81
N LEU A 294 1.25 -9.01 -19.03
CA LEU A 294 2.61 -9.31 -19.47
C LEU A 294 2.65 -10.39 -20.56
N ALA A 295 1.59 -11.19 -20.73
CA ALA A 295 1.49 -12.23 -21.76
C ALA A 295 1.45 -11.67 -23.18
N ARG A 296 0.89 -10.47 -23.32
CA ARG A 296 0.51 -9.90 -24.62
C ARG A 296 1.55 -8.96 -25.21
N GLY A 297 2.70 -8.80 -24.56
CA GLY A 297 3.77 -7.88 -24.96
C GLY A 297 3.36 -6.45 -24.68
N GLY A 298 3.98 -5.83 -23.67
CA GLY A 298 3.75 -4.42 -23.35
C GLY A 298 3.97 -3.54 -24.59
N GLY A 299 2.99 -2.67 -24.88
CA GLY A 299 3.13 -1.58 -25.84
C GLY A 299 2.54 -1.84 -27.22
N ARG A 300 1.28 -1.42 -27.40
CA ARG A 300 0.81 -0.69 -28.58
C ARG A 300 -0.53 -0.02 -28.26
N GLY A 301 -0.49 0.95 -27.35
CA GLY A 301 -1.47 2.03 -27.33
C GLY A 301 -1.17 2.95 -28.50
N GLY A 302 -2.08 3.02 -29.46
CA GLY A 302 -1.91 3.76 -30.71
C GLY A 302 -2.94 3.31 -31.72
N GLY A 303 -4.19 3.71 -31.49
CA GLY A 303 -5.23 3.66 -32.52
C GLY A 303 -4.80 4.55 -33.68
N GLY A 304 -4.48 3.91 -34.78
CA GLY A 304 -4.24 4.52 -36.07
C GLY A 304 -4.61 3.50 -37.13
N GLU A 305 -5.84 3.59 -37.61
CA GLU A 305 -6.22 2.95 -38.87
C GLU A 305 -5.29 3.46 -39.96
N ALA A 306 -4.47 2.57 -40.51
CA ALA A 306 -3.80 2.78 -41.78
C ALA A 306 -3.79 1.47 -42.55
N ALA A 307 -4.31 1.57 -43.76
CA ALA A 307 -4.65 0.50 -44.67
C ALA A 307 -3.44 -0.32 -45.17
N GLY A 308 -3.73 -1.55 -45.58
CA GLY A 308 -3.08 -2.24 -46.70
C GLY A 308 -1.63 -2.72 -46.50
N GLY A 309 -1.47 -4.04 -46.30
CA GLY A 309 -0.18 -4.70 -46.50
C GLY A 309 -0.07 -6.04 -45.80
N ALA A 310 -0.39 -7.12 -46.51
CA ALA A 310 -0.16 -8.48 -46.06
C ALA A 310 1.35 -8.75 -45.90
N THR A 311 1.86 -8.63 -44.66
CA THR A 311 3.12 -9.22 -44.25
C THR A 311 2.89 -10.03 -42.98
N THR A 312 3.11 -11.33 -43.08
CA THR A 312 3.06 -12.33 -42.01
C THR A 312 4.11 -12.01 -40.94
N ARG A 313 3.79 -11.08 -40.03
CA ARG A 313 4.55 -10.90 -38.79
C ARG A 313 4.30 -12.12 -37.90
N LYS A 314 5.33 -12.95 -37.70
CA LYS A 314 5.37 -13.95 -36.62
C LYS A 314 5.02 -13.23 -35.31
N LYS A 315 3.85 -13.53 -34.73
CA LYS A 315 3.52 -13.19 -33.34
C LYS A 315 4.54 -13.90 -32.45
N GLN A 316 5.61 -13.21 -32.06
CA GLN A 316 6.39 -13.62 -30.90
C GLN A 316 5.50 -13.40 -29.68
N SER A 317 4.80 -14.45 -29.25
CA SER A 317 4.18 -14.48 -27.93
C SER A 317 5.32 -14.52 -26.91
N SER A 318 5.66 -13.39 -26.30
CA SER A 318 6.50 -13.40 -25.11
C SER A 318 5.73 -14.14 -24.02
N ALA A 319 6.19 -15.34 -23.62
CA ALA A 319 5.58 -16.06 -22.51
C ALA A 319 5.60 -15.18 -21.25
N VAL A 320 4.48 -15.16 -20.50
CA VAL A 320 4.39 -14.47 -19.21
C VAL A 320 5.58 -14.89 -18.36
N PRO A 321 6.34 -13.95 -17.78
CA PRO A 321 7.39 -14.32 -16.82
C PRO A 321 6.77 -15.17 -15.72
N SER A 322 7.40 -16.31 -15.39
CA SER A 322 6.85 -17.20 -14.37
C SER A 322 6.67 -16.45 -13.05
N ARG A 323 5.65 -16.81 -12.26
CA ARG A 323 5.37 -16.26 -10.93
C ARG A 323 6.65 -16.11 -10.09
N LYS A 324 7.45 -17.18 -10.03
CA LYS A 324 8.74 -17.21 -9.32
C LYS A 324 9.72 -16.13 -9.81
N LYS A 325 9.80 -15.90 -11.13
CA LYS A 325 10.68 -14.87 -11.70
C LYS A 325 10.20 -13.46 -11.36
N LEU A 326 8.88 -13.22 -11.41
CA LEU A 326 8.30 -11.92 -11.03
C LEU A 326 8.59 -11.60 -9.56
N LEU A 327 8.23 -12.53 -8.68
CA LEU A 327 8.43 -12.36 -7.24
C LEU A 327 9.91 -12.12 -6.92
N ALA A 328 10.84 -12.93 -7.47
CA ALA A 328 12.28 -12.77 -7.20
C ALA A 328 12.89 -11.47 -7.77
N SER A 329 12.22 -10.82 -8.73
CA SER A 329 12.67 -9.52 -9.26
C SER A 329 12.34 -8.38 -8.28
N TYR A 330 11.18 -8.44 -7.64
CA TYR A 330 10.66 -7.36 -6.78
C TYR A 330 10.82 -7.62 -5.28
N MET A 331 11.16 -8.83 -4.85
CA MET A 331 11.34 -9.19 -3.45
C MET A 331 12.53 -10.14 -3.26
N ASN A 332 13.08 -10.16 -2.05
CA ASN A 332 14.16 -11.08 -1.69
C ASN A 332 13.55 -12.42 -1.24
N ILE A 333 13.64 -13.47 -2.05
CA ILE A 333 12.90 -14.72 -1.79
C ILE A 333 13.84 -15.86 -1.43
N LYS A 334 13.41 -16.69 -0.48
CA LYS A 334 14.09 -17.92 -0.08
C LYS A 334 13.08 -19.02 0.19
N ILE A 335 13.45 -20.25 -0.12
CA ILE A 335 12.69 -21.43 0.28
C ILE A 335 13.19 -21.84 1.67
N VAL A 336 12.29 -21.90 2.65
CA VAL A 336 12.56 -22.34 4.02
C VAL A 336 11.52 -23.41 4.38
N ASN A 337 11.97 -24.60 4.78
CA ASN A 337 11.07 -25.73 5.10
C ASN A 337 10.03 -26.01 3.99
N ASN A 338 10.46 -26.02 2.73
CA ASN A 338 9.61 -26.15 1.53
C ASN A 338 8.56 -25.04 1.32
N MET A 339 8.59 -23.96 2.10
CA MET A 339 7.73 -22.79 1.93
C MET A 339 8.48 -21.67 1.24
N GLU A 340 7.83 -21.01 0.28
CA GLU A 340 8.36 -19.80 -0.34
C GLU A 340 8.18 -18.62 0.62
N MET A 341 9.28 -18.00 1.04
CA MET A 341 9.29 -16.91 2.02
C MET A 341 9.98 -15.67 1.43
N VAL A 342 9.51 -14.48 1.78
CA VAL A 342 10.26 -13.23 1.62
C VAL A 342 11.21 -13.07 2.80
N ILE A 343 12.48 -12.77 2.52
CA ILE A 343 13.45 -12.31 3.51
C ILE A 343 13.24 -10.81 3.72
N ILE A 344 12.97 -10.42 4.96
CA ILE A 344 12.91 -8.99 5.32
C ILE A 344 14.32 -8.50 5.66
N PRO A 345 14.91 -7.58 4.86
CA PRO A 345 16.24 -7.07 5.13
C PRO A 345 16.22 -6.16 6.36
N LYS A 346 17.09 -6.43 7.34
CA LYS A 346 17.19 -5.64 8.59
C LYS A 346 17.75 -4.23 8.37
N GLU A 347 18.42 -4.01 7.24
CA GLU A 347 19.20 -2.79 6.93
C GLU A 347 18.38 -1.69 6.25
N ASN A 348 17.15 -2.00 5.80
CA ASN A 348 16.22 -1.06 5.14
C ASN A 348 14.98 -0.76 5.99
N ILE A 349 15.09 -0.95 7.31
CA ILE A 349 14.00 -0.71 8.26
C ILE A 349 14.34 0.56 9.03
N THR A 350 13.93 1.71 8.49
CA THR A 350 14.00 2.98 9.22
C THR A 350 12.96 2.97 10.34
N MET A 351 13.31 2.64 11.58
CA MET A 351 14.29 3.45 12.31
C MET A 351 13.81 4.68 13.06
N LEU A 352 12.54 5.05 13.20
CA LEU A 352 12.28 6.33 13.90
C LEU A 352 11.83 6.14 15.34
N LYS A 353 12.83 6.28 16.23
CA LYS A 353 12.72 6.69 17.64
C LYS A 353 12.05 8.06 17.84
N GLU A 354 11.36 8.60 16.84
CA GLU A 354 10.80 9.97 16.78
C GLU A 354 9.41 9.97 16.10
N SER A 355 8.59 8.97 16.42
CA SER A 355 7.26 8.71 15.82
C SER A 355 6.26 9.89 15.94
N GLU A 356 6.50 10.90 16.78
CA GLU A 356 5.60 12.05 16.95
C GLU A 356 5.95 13.29 16.08
N ASN A 357 7.16 13.34 15.50
CA ASN A 357 7.60 14.47 14.67
C ASN A 357 7.36 14.23 13.17
N MET A 358 7.21 12.97 12.75
CA MET A 358 6.99 12.63 11.34
C MET A 358 5.55 12.84 10.88
N GLU A 359 4.55 12.65 11.73
CA GLU A 359 3.15 12.97 11.38
C GLU A 359 3.02 14.43 10.97
N ARG A 360 3.62 15.34 11.75
CA ARG A 360 3.65 16.78 11.45
C ARG A 360 4.39 17.11 10.14
N LYS A 361 5.49 16.41 9.84
CA LYS A 361 6.27 16.61 8.61
C LYS A 361 5.58 16.02 7.37
N PHE A 362 4.97 14.84 7.48
CA PHE A 362 4.21 14.21 6.39
C PHE A 362 2.95 15.02 6.03
N VAL A 363 2.19 15.44 7.04
CA VAL A 363 1.03 16.32 6.85
C VAL A 363 1.45 17.68 6.28
N GLY A 364 2.60 18.22 6.71
CA GLY A 364 3.15 19.47 6.21
C GLY A 364 3.60 19.42 4.74
N VAL A 365 4.39 18.41 4.37
CA VAL A 365 4.89 18.22 2.99
C VAL A 365 3.75 17.90 2.03
N ALA A 366 2.79 17.10 2.46
CA ALA A 366 1.67 16.80 1.59
C ALA A 366 0.76 18.03 1.40
N LYS A 367 0.47 18.81 2.44
CA LYS A 367 -0.28 20.08 2.31
C LYS A 367 0.38 21.05 1.33
N SER A 368 1.70 21.23 1.38
CA SER A 368 2.39 22.13 0.45
C SER A 368 2.32 21.67 -1.00
N MET A 369 2.31 20.34 -1.25
CA MET A 369 2.11 19.79 -2.60
C MET A 369 0.69 20.01 -3.15
N PHE A 370 -0.30 20.25 -2.29
CA PHE A 370 -1.67 20.56 -2.70
C PHE A 370 -1.90 22.06 -2.92
N GLU A 371 -1.29 22.94 -2.11
CA GLU A 371 -1.41 24.39 -2.28
C GLU A 371 -0.71 24.91 -3.55
N GLU A 372 0.36 24.27 -4.00
CA GLU A 372 1.02 24.59 -5.28
C GLU A 372 0.25 24.11 -6.53
N ALA A 373 -0.74 23.24 -6.37
CA ALA A 373 -1.54 22.70 -7.48
C ALA A 373 -2.85 23.48 -7.73
N GLU A 374 -3.22 24.41 -6.83
CA GLU A 374 -4.42 25.27 -6.93
C GLU A 374 -4.11 26.74 -7.30
N VAL A 375 -2.88 27.06 -7.73
CA VAL A 375 -2.50 28.40 -8.22
C VAL A 375 -2.36 28.43 -9.74
#